data_AF-A0A173XHI9-F1
#
_entry.id   AF-A0A173XHI9-F1
#
_cell.length_a   1.000
_cell.length_b   1.000
_cell.length_c   1.000
_cell.angle_alpha   90.00
_cell.angle_beta   90.00
_cell.angle_gamma   90.00
#
_symmetry.space_group_name_H-M   'P 1'
#
loop_
_entity.id
_entity.type
_entity.pdbx_description
1 polymer ?
#
loop_
_entity_poly.entity_id
_entity_poly.type
_entity_poly.pdbx_seq_one_letter_code
_entity_poly.pdbx_strand_id
1 'polypeptide(L)'
;MKSGVLLLEYYTDSIDEVLLHYKSQKSAYCYLLDTNRRLLYHPFEKEIVSGMYQEKTVKEAMACKNYKIEEQSGGKWLIERQQIGYTGWNVVLVNSIR
;
A
#
# COMPACT_ATOMS: atom_id res chain seq x y z
N MET A 1 20.61 33.99 -12.28
CA MET A 1 20.02 33.11 -11.24
C MET A 1 20.86 31.85 -11.16
N LYS A 2 21.23 31.37 -9.96
CA LYS A 2 21.93 30.09 -9.82
C LYS A 2 20.89 28.98 -9.65
N SER A 3 20.93 28.00 -10.54
CA SER A 3 20.12 26.79 -10.43
C SER A 3 20.71 25.85 -9.37
N GLY A 4 19.85 25.19 -8.60
CA GLY A 4 20.23 24.21 -7.58
C GLY A 4 19.12 23.18 -7.40
N VAL A 5 19.41 22.12 -6.66
CA VAL A 5 18.44 21.07 -6.31
C VAL A 5 18.01 21.28 -4.86
N LEU A 6 16.72 21.22 -4.60
CA LEU A 6 16.17 21.18 -3.25
C LEU A 6 15.89 19.72 -2.89
N LEU A 7 16.58 19.22 -1.87
CA LEU A 7 16.20 17.98 -1.20
C LEU A 7 15.18 18.30 -0.12
N LEU A 8 14.04 17.62 -0.16
CA LEU A 8 13.01 17.66 0.88
C LEU A 8 12.85 16.24 1.43
N GLU A 9 13.12 16.07 2.71
CA GLU A 9 12.85 14.84 3.44
C GLU A 9 11.45 14.93 4.05
N TYR A 10 10.55 14.04 3.63
CA TYR A 10 9.19 13.95 4.16
C TYR A 10 9.11 12.77 5.12
N TYR A 11 8.75 13.04 6.37
CA TYR A 11 8.48 12.00 7.36
C TYR A 11 7.11 11.37 7.08
N THR A 12 7.04 10.05 7.14
CA THR A 12 5.80 9.30 6.95
C THR A 12 4.91 9.32 8.18
N ASP A 13 5.33 9.94 9.30
CA ASP A 13 4.60 9.94 10.58
C ASP A 13 3.12 10.36 10.43
N SER A 14 2.83 11.35 9.57
CA SER A 14 1.44 11.75 9.29
C SER A 14 0.64 10.70 8.52
N ILE A 15 1.30 9.94 7.65
CA ILE A 15 0.71 8.80 6.92
C ILE A 15 0.49 7.63 7.88
N ASP A 16 1.48 7.35 8.72
CA ASP A 16 1.42 6.35 9.78
C ASP A 16 0.23 6.65 10.68
N GLU A 17 0.09 7.88 11.20
CA GLU A 17 -1.06 8.28 12.01
C GLU A 17 -2.38 8.00 11.29
N VAL A 18 -2.57 8.51 10.08
CA VAL A 18 -3.84 8.34 9.33
C VAL A 18 -4.14 6.87 9.06
N LEU A 19 -3.15 6.06 8.68
CA LEU A 19 -3.35 4.66 8.31
C LEU A 19 -3.33 3.71 9.52
N LEU A 20 -2.73 4.08 10.65
CA LEU A 20 -2.81 3.37 11.93
C LEU A 20 -4.26 3.36 12.46
N HIS A 21 -5.02 4.43 12.23
CA HIS A 21 -6.45 4.48 12.62
C HIS A 21 -7.28 3.40 11.94
N TYR A 22 -6.85 2.86 10.79
CA TYR A 22 -7.50 1.73 10.12
C TYR A 22 -7.41 0.41 10.92
N LYS A 23 -6.48 0.32 11.89
CA LYS A 23 -6.25 -0.87 12.73
C LYS A 23 -5.96 -2.13 11.91
N SER A 24 -4.98 -2.03 11.00
CA SER A 24 -4.59 -3.11 10.10
C SER A 24 -4.30 -4.43 10.84
N GLN A 25 -4.88 -5.52 10.32
CA GLN A 25 -4.65 -6.90 10.70
C GLN A 25 -4.23 -7.71 9.47
N LYS A 26 -3.59 -8.87 9.64
CA LYS A 26 -3.17 -9.72 8.50
C LYS A 26 -4.34 -10.15 7.60
N SER A 27 -5.57 -10.11 8.09
CA SER A 27 -6.79 -10.38 7.33
C SER A 27 -7.46 -9.14 6.73
N ALA A 28 -7.05 -7.93 7.12
CA ALA A 28 -7.67 -6.66 6.72
C ALA A 28 -6.68 -5.52 6.91
N TYR A 29 -6.06 -5.02 5.84
CA TYR A 29 -5.01 -4.01 5.93
C TYR A 29 -5.02 -3.04 4.75
N CYS A 30 -4.40 -1.88 4.95
CA CYS A 30 -4.28 -0.84 3.94
C CYS A 30 -2.81 -0.45 3.76
N TYR A 31 -2.37 -0.26 2.52
CA TYR A 31 -1.01 0.16 2.19
C TYR A 31 -0.99 1.17 1.04
N LEU A 32 0.17 1.81 0.83
CA LEU A 32 0.34 2.89 -0.13
C LEU A 32 1.43 2.54 -1.16
N LEU A 33 1.11 2.72 -2.45
CA LEU A 33 2.04 2.53 -3.56
C LEU A 33 2.29 3.82 -4.32
N ASP A 34 3.49 3.99 -4.87
CA ASP A 34 3.75 4.96 -5.92
C ASP A 34 3.24 4.46 -7.30
N THR A 35 3.43 5.28 -8.33
CA THR A 35 3.06 4.94 -9.72
C THR A 35 3.91 3.80 -10.31
N ASN A 36 5.08 3.52 -9.72
CA ASN A 36 6.03 2.49 -10.14
C ASN A 36 5.90 1.20 -9.33
N ARG A 37 4.81 1.04 -8.55
CA ARG A 37 4.53 -0.13 -7.69
C ARG A 37 5.49 -0.27 -6.51
N ARG A 38 6.19 0.80 -6.11
CA ARG A 38 7.03 0.82 -4.91
C ARG A 38 6.15 1.05 -3.70
N LEU A 39 6.37 0.28 -2.65
CA LEU A 39 5.74 0.50 -1.34
C LEU A 39 6.27 1.82 -0.76
N LEU A 40 5.35 2.76 -0.55
CA LEU A 40 5.60 4.01 0.15
C LEU A 40 5.29 3.88 1.64
N TYR A 41 4.32 3.04 1.97
CA TYR A 41 3.96 2.67 3.34
C TYR A 41 3.34 1.27 3.36
N HIS A 42 3.66 0.50 4.39
CA HIS A 42 3.01 -0.76 4.69
C HIS A 42 2.90 -0.97 6.21
N PRO A 43 1.73 -1.39 6.74
CA PRO A 43 1.55 -1.58 8.19
C PRO A 43 2.44 -2.69 8.78
N PHE A 44 2.93 -3.59 7.91
CA PHE A 44 3.85 -4.68 8.25
C PHE A 44 5.24 -4.48 7.62
N GLU A 45 5.68 -3.23 7.42
CA GLU A 45 6.98 -2.90 6.77
C GLU A 45 8.16 -3.62 7.45
N LYS A 46 8.17 -3.66 8.79
CA LYS A 46 9.25 -4.33 9.55
C LYS A 46 9.30 -5.83 9.24
N GLU A 47 8.15 -6.48 9.10
CA GLU A 47 8.03 -7.89 8.73
C GLU A 47 8.40 -8.13 7.26
N ILE A 48 8.11 -7.19 6.35
CA ILE A 48 8.56 -7.25 4.96
C ILE A 48 10.08 -7.17 4.87
N VAL A 49 10.67 -6.15 5.51
CA VAL A 49 12.13 -5.91 5.48
C VAL A 49 12.89 -7.06 6.14
N SER A 50 12.34 -7.67 7.18
CA SER A 50 12.93 -8.86 7.82
C SER A 50 12.65 -10.18 7.10
N GLY A 51 11.83 -10.17 6.03
CA GLY A 51 11.46 -11.36 5.27
C GLY A 51 10.43 -12.28 5.96
N MET A 52 9.87 -11.87 7.10
CA MET A 52 8.84 -12.62 7.83
C MET A 52 7.43 -12.51 7.20
N TYR A 53 7.23 -11.52 6.32
CA TYR A 53 5.99 -11.33 5.58
C TYR A 53 6.32 -10.96 4.12
N GLN A 54 5.53 -11.46 3.18
CA GLN A 54 5.63 -11.09 1.79
C GLN A 54 4.30 -10.49 1.35
N GLU A 55 4.33 -9.25 0.89
CA GLU A 55 3.17 -8.63 0.27
C GLU A 55 2.98 -9.20 -1.14
N LYS A 56 1.80 -9.77 -1.39
CA LYS A 56 1.49 -10.53 -2.61
C LYS A 56 0.46 -9.83 -3.49
N THR A 57 -0.25 -8.82 -2.99
CA THR A 57 -1.38 -8.18 -3.70
C THR A 57 -0.98 -7.03 -4.61
N VAL A 58 0.29 -6.60 -4.62
CA VAL A 58 0.75 -5.43 -5.40
C VAL A 58 0.41 -5.57 -6.89
N LYS A 59 0.62 -6.76 -7.46
CA LYS A 59 0.38 -7.01 -8.88
C LYS A 59 -1.11 -6.87 -9.21
N GLU A 60 -1.96 -7.48 -8.41
CA GLU A 60 -3.42 -7.52 -8.58
C GLU A 60 -4.02 -6.14 -8.33
N ALA A 61 -3.56 -5.43 -7.30
CA ALA A 61 -3.96 -4.06 -7.02
C ALA A 61 -3.66 -3.13 -8.19
N MET A 62 -2.48 -3.23 -8.80
CA MET A 62 -2.09 -2.38 -9.91
C MET A 62 -2.76 -2.76 -11.24
N ALA A 63 -3.28 -3.99 -11.35
CA ALA A 63 -4.02 -4.46 -12.51
C ALA A 63 -5.52 -4.11 -12.44
N CYS A 64 -6.07 -3.82 -11.25
CA CYS A 64 -7.49 -3.55 -11.08
C CYS A 64 -7.81 -2.06 -11.29
N LYS A 65 -8.99 -1.77 -11.87
CA LYS A 65 -9.46 -0.38 -12.03
C LYS A 65 -10.04 0.16 -10.72
N ASN A 66 -10.87 -0.66 -10.05
CA ASN A 66 -11.58 -0.33 -8.82
C ASN A 66 -11.30 -1.40 -7.75
N TYR A 67 -11.69 -2.64 -8.00
CA TYR A 67 -11.41 -3.78 -7.12
C TYR A 67 -11.18 -5.07 -7.91
N LYS A 68 -10.63 -6.08 -7.24
CA LYS A 68 -10.49 -7.45 -7.71
C LYS A 68 -10.69 -8.41 -6.54
N ILE A 69 -11.32 -9.56 -6.78
CA ILE A 69 -11.32 -10.68 -5.84
C ILE A 69 -10.29 -11.69 -6.34
N GLU A 70 -9.32 -12.05 -5.50
CA GLU A 70 -8.24 -12.99 -5.82
C GLU A 70 -8.25 -14.18 -4.85
N GLU A 71 -8.08 -15.39 -5.38
CA GLU A 71 -7.82 -16.57 -4.56
C GLU A 71 -6.31 -16.77 -4.39
N GLN A 72 -5.82 -16.59 -3.16
CA GLN A 72 -4.41 -16.74 -2.83
C GLN A 72 -4.22 -17.30 -1.43
N SER A 73 -3.19 -18.12 -1.25
CA SER A 73 -2.83 -18.74 0.04
C SER A 73 -3.99 -19.49 0.72
N GLY A 74 -4.88 -20.09 -0.07
CA GLY A 74 -6.04 -20.85 0.43
C GLY A 74 -7.22 -20.00 0.91
N GLY A 75 -7.26 -18.70 0.61
CA GLY A 75 -8.37 -17.80 0.93
C GLY A 75 -8.75 -16.89 -0.23
N LYS A 76 -9.95 -16.31 -0.16
CA LYS A 76 -10.42 -15.25 -1.06
C LYS A 76 -10.08 -13.89 -0.49
N TRP A 77 -9.60 -12.99 -1.33
CA TRP A 77 -9.16 -11.65 -0.93
C TRP A 77 -9.80 -10.60 -1.83
N LEU A 78 -10.49 -9.63 -1.24
CA LEU A 78 -10.91 -8.40 -1.89
C LEU A 78 -9.73 -7.43 -1.87
N ILE A 79 -9.33 -6.97 -3.05
CA ILE A 79 -8.25 -6.01 -3.25
C ILE A 79 -8.86 -4.80 -3.95
N GLU A 80 -8.93 -3.67 -3.26
CA GLU A 80 -9.45 -2.41 -3.78
C GLU A 80 -8.34 -1.40 -3.96
N ARG A 81 -8.40 -0.60 -5.02
CA ARG A 81 -7.41 0.44 -5.30
C ARG A 81 -8.10 1.77 -5.57
N GLN A 82 -7.64 2.80 -4.87
CA GLN A 82 -7.99 4.19 -5.15
C GLN A 82 -6.73 5.00 -5.43
N GLN A 83 -6.69 5.66 -6.60
CA GLN A 83 -5.59 6.53 -6.98
C GLN A 83 -5.82 7.96 -6.46
N ILE A 84 -4.77 8.55 -5.87
CA ILE A 84 -4.70 9.96 -5.49
C ILE A 84 -4.27 10.76 -6.72
N GLY A 85 -5.18 11.59 -7.26
CA GLY A 85 -5.01 12.19 -8.59
C GLY A 85 -3.78 13.07 -8.77
N TYR A 86 -3.37 13.84 -7.76
CA TYR A 86 -2.28 14.82 -7.90
C TYR A 86 -0.88 14.22 -7.68
N THR A 87 -0.76 13.07 -6.99
CA THR A 87 0.52 12.35 -6.82
C THR A 87 0.63 11.10 -7.70
N GLY A 88 -0.50 10.59 -8.17
CA GLY A 88 -0.60 9.28 -8.82
C GLY A 88 -0.44 8.09 -7.86
N TRP A 89 -0.29 8.34 -6.56
CA TRP A 89 -0.17 7.28 -5.54
C TRP A 89 -1.45 6.47 -5.44
N ASN A 90 -1.32 5.22 -4.99
CA ASN A 90 -2.43 4.29 -4.91
C ASN A 90 -2.60 3.82 -3.47
N VAL A 91 -3.74 4.16 -2.88
CA VAL A 91 -4.19 3.55 -1.63
C VAL A 91 -4.79 2.21 -1.97
N VAL A 92 -4.30 1.15 -1.35
CA VAL A 92 -4.77 -0.21 -1.57
C VAL A 92 -5.35 -0.77 -0.29
N LEU A 93 -6.61 -1.22 -0.34
CA LEU A 93 -7.24 -1.97 0.74
C LEU A 93 -7.25 -3.46 0.39
N VAL A 94 -6.88 -4.29 1.35
CA VAL A 94 -6.88 -5.74 1.23
C VAL A 94 -7.70 -6.32 2.35
N ASN A 95 -8.72 -7.11 2.01
CA ASN A 95 -9.59 -7.78 2.98
C ASN A 95 -9.75 -9.26 2.62
N SER A 96 -9.54 -10.14 3.58
CA SER A 96 -9.91 -11.54 3.46
C SER A 96 -11.42 -11.68 3.49
N ILE A 97 -11.98 -12.29 2.44
CA ILE A 97 -13.36 -12.74 2.38
C ILE A 97 -13.34 -14.20 2.87
N ARG A 98 -13.83 -14.43 4.07
CA ARG A 98 -14.13 -15.78 4.56
C ARG A 98 -15.52 -16.20 4.12
#